data_AF-A0A5N4A557-F1
#
_entry.id   AF-A0A5N4A557-F1
#
_cell.length_a   1.000
_cell.length_b   1.000
_cell.length_c   1.000
_cell.angle_alpha   90.00
_cell.angle_beta   90.00
_cell.angle_gamma   90.00
#
_symmetry.space_group_name_H-M   'P 1'
#
loop_
_entity.id
_entity.type
_entity.pdbx_description
1 polymer ?
#
loop_
_entity_poly.entity_id
_entity_poly.type
_entity_poly.pdbx_seq_one_letter_code
_entity_poly.pdbx_strand_id
1 'polypeptide(L)'
;MEKTDFLLRDWIGIYHSQPSGRDSTKAFSMFVHQMNVHGILKTDDLITRFFRLSTQLCVEAVYRNVTEGSASNQTVLRTKCYHTLDPFVRLIALLVKHSGDASNATTKIHLLNKVLGIVAGCLLQDHEQRAGDFQQLPYHRIFIMLFLELCSPEPVLETINYQVLTAYCHTLHILRPSKAAGFCYAWLELISHRVFIGRMLAITPQQKGWSMYAQLLIDLFKYLAPFLRNAELAKPVTMLYKGTLRVLLVLLHDFPEFLCDYHYGFCDVIPPNCIQMRNLILSAFPRNMRLPDPFTPNLKVDVLQEITYSPRVITNFATLITPLQFKKDLDSYLKQRAPVTFLSELRSNLQVSNEPGMRYNIPLMNALVMYVGTQAIGYIRNKSLTPNMSTIAHSAHMDIFQNLTVDLDTEGRYLFLNAVANQLRYPNSHTHYFSCTLLYLFAEANTEAIQEQITRVLLERLIVNRPHPWGLLITFIELIKNPSYKFWNHEFVHCAPEIEKLFESVARSCMVQKTTVQAQEGDVQE
;
A
#
# COMPACT_ATOMS: atom_id res chain seq x y z
N MET A 1 -11.98 39.98 11.14
CA MET A 1 -12.71 39.32 10.04
C MET A 1 -12.74 40.26 8.84
N GLU A 2 -13.31 41.46 8.99
CA GLU A 2 -13.38 42.49 7.93
C GLU A 2 -12.05 42.77 7.23
N LYS A 3 -10.96 43.00 7.99
CA LYS A 3 -9.61 43.20 7.42
C LYS A 3 -9.16 42.03 6.54
N THR A 4 -9.44 40.80 6.94
CA THR A 4 -9.06 39.59 6.19
C THR A 4 -9.91 39.42 4.94
N ASP A 5 -11.22 39.65 5.04
CA ASP A 5 -12.13 39.60 3.88
C ASP A 5 -11.75 40.66 2.84
N PHE A 6 -11.48 41.89 3.28
CA PHE A 6 -11.00 42.97 2.41
C PHE A 6 -9.73 42.59 1.67
N LEU A 7 -8.68 42.17 2.40
CA LEU A 7 -7.40 41.77 1.79
C LEU A 7 -7.55 40.56 0.86
N LEU A 8 -8.37 39.57 1.22
CA LEU A 8 -8.59 38.41 0.37
C LEU A 8 -9.30 38.79 -0.94
N ARG A 9 -10.33 39.64 -0.87
CA ARG A 9 -11.04 40.13 -2.07
C ARG A 9 -10.15 40.98 -2.96
N ASP A 10 -9.34 41.85 -2.36
CA ASP A 10 -8.37 42.67 -3.09
C ASP A 10 -7.37 41.78 -3.82
N TRP A 11 -6.81 40.77 -3.15
CA TRP A 11 -5.91 39.80 -3.79
C TRP A 11 -6.57 39.01 -4.91
N ILE A 12 -7.82 38.58 -4.75
CA ILE A 12 -8.59 37.91 -5.80
C ILE A 12 -8.72 38.82 -7.03
N GLY A 13 -9.04 40.10 -6.82
CA GLY A 13 -9.10 41.10 -7.89
C GLY A 13 -7.75 41.28 -8.59
N ILE A 14 -6.68 41.42 -7.82
CA ILE A 14 -5.30 41.54 -8.32
C ILE A 14 -4.95 40.31 -9.17
N TYR A 15 -5.17 39.10 -8.67
CA TYR A 15 -4.84 37.85 -9.33
C TYR A 15 -5.50 37.72 -10.71
N HIS A 16 -6.78 38.07 -10.82
CA HIS A 16 -7.52 37.96 -12.09
C HIS A 16 -7.28 39.15 -13.04
N SER A 17 -6.81 40.29 -12.54
CA SER A 17 -6.49 41.47 -13.37
C SER A 17 -5.16 41.37 -14.10
N GLN A 18 -4.27 40.46 -13.69
CA GLN A 18 -2.91 40.35 -14.19
C GLN A 18 -2.83 39.37 -15.38
N PRO A 19 -2.28 39.76 -16.54
CA PRO A 19 -1.93 38.79 -17.57
C PRO A 19 -0.74 37.92 -17.09
N SER A 20 -0.83 36.61 -17.30
CA SER A 20 0.15 35.61 -16.85
C SER A 20 1.61 35.96 -17.21
N GLY A 21 2.39 36.48 -16.26
CA GLY A 21 3.78 36.92 -16.52
C GLY A 21 4.41 37.82 -15.44
N ARG A 22 5.62 38.34 -15.72
CA ARG A 22 6.56 39.07 -14.84
C ARG A 22 5.97 40.15 -13.91
N ASP A 23 4.77 40.66 -14.18
CA ASP A 23 4.09 41.68 -13.35
C ASP A 23 3.57 41.15 -12.01
N SER A 24 3.44 39.83 -11.87
CA SER A 24 2.91 39.20 -10.64
C SER A 24 3.77 39.46 -9.39
N THR A 25 5.09 39.63 -9.54
CA THR A 25 5.98 39.91 -8.40
C THR A 25 5.80 41.33 -7.86
N LYS A 26 5.56 42.31 -8.73
CA LYS A 26 5.29 43.70 -8.30
C LYS A 26 3.97 43.80 -7.56
N ALA A 27 2.92 43.19 -8.12
CA ALA A 27 1.60 43.13 -7.50
C ALA A 27 1.65 42.41 -6.14
N PHE A 28 2.41 41.31 -6.05
CA PHE A 28 2.63 40.60 -4.80
C PHE A 28 3.36 41.48 -3.75
N SER A 29 4.44 42.17 -4.12
CA SER A 29 5.15 43.07 -3.20
C SER A 29 4.27 44.19 -2.68
N MET A 30 3.42 44.78 -3.53
CA MET A 30 2.44 45.80 -3.13
C MET A 30 1.39 45.22 -2.18
N PHE A 31 0.90 44.01 -2.44
CA PHE A 31 -0.05 43.32 -1.57
C PHE A 31 0.55 42.99 -0.20
N VAL A 32 1.79 42.50 -0.14
CA VAL A 32 2.51 42.24 1.13
C VAL A 32 2.67 43.55 1.92
N HIS A 33 2.95 44.67 1.24
CA HIS A 33 2.99 45.98 1.90
C HIS A 33 1.62 46.35 2.51
N GLN A 34 0.52 46.16 1.78
CA GLN A 34 -0.82 46.38 2.33
C GLN A 34 -1.11 45.46 3.54
N MET A 35 -0.73 44.18 3.48
CA MET A 35 -0.86 43.27 4.63
C MET A 35 -0.11 43.80 5.87
N ASN A 36 1.07 44.39 5.67
CA ASN A 36 1.85 45.01 6.75
C ASN A 36 1.17 46.27 7.30
N VAL A 37 0.69 47.16 6.42
CA VAL A 37 -0.06 48.38 6.80
C VAL A 37 -1.32 48.04 7.59
N HIS A 38 -2.06 47.00 7.20
CA HIS A 38 -3.23 46.51 7.94
C HIS A 38 -2.88 45.78 9.24
N GLY A 39 -1.59 45.55 9.50
CA GLY A 39 -1.04 44.96 10.71
C GLY A 39 -1.14 43.44 10.80
N ILE A 40 -1.38 42.75 9.68
CA ILE A 40 -1.56 41.28 9.65
C ILE A 40 -0.23 40.56 9.93
N LEU A 41 0.89 41.13 9.47
CA LEU A 41 2.22 40.51 9.56
C LEU A 41 2.96 40.83 10.88
N LYS A 42 2.30 41.46 11.85
CA LYS A 42 2.94 41.93 13.10
C LYS A 42 3.31 40.80 14.07
N THR A 43 2.46 39.78 14.17
CA THR A 43 2.66 38.66 15.10
C THR A 43 2.27 37.35 14.45
N ASP A 44 2.86 36.26 14.96
CA ASP A 44 2.58 34.91 14.49
C ASP A 44 1.10 34.50 14.69
N ASP A 45 0.45 35.00 15.75
CA ASP A 45 -0.97 34.82 16.01
C ASP A 45 -1.84 35.49 14.94
N LEU A 46 -1.52 36.72 14.54
CA LEU A 46 -2.27 37.45 13.52
C LEU A 46 -2.13 36.80 12.13
N ILE A 47 -0.94 36.28 11.81
CA ILE A 47 -0.69 35.50 10.60
C ILE A 47 -1.53 34.21 10.61
N THR A 48 -1.51 33.49 11.74
CA THR A 48 -2.30 32.26 11.93
C THR A 48 -3.80 32.54 11.76
N ARG A 49 -4.29 33.61 12.39
CA ARG A 49 -5.69 34.05 12.28
C ARG A 49 -6.05 34.46 10.85
N PHE A 50 -5.15 35.12 10.13
CA PHE A 50 -5.36 35.50 8.73
C PHE A 50 -5.58 34.26 7.85
N PHE A 51 -4.65 33.30 7.85
CA PHE A 51 -4.80 32.08 7.04
C PHE A 51 -6.03 31.25 7.43
N ARG A 52 -6.35 31.17 8.73
CA ARG A 52 -7.54 30.47 9.20
C ARG A 52 -8.81 31.12 8.66
N LEU A 53 -8.95 32.44 8.82
CA LEU A 53 -10.10 33.18 8.33
C LEU A 53 -10.20 33.17 6.80
N SER A 54 -9.09 33.31 6.08
CA SER A 54 -9.08 33.22 4.62
C SER A 54 -9.53 31.84 4.13
N THR A 55 -9.08 30.77 4.79
CA THR A 55 -9.52 29.39 4.50
C THR A 55 -11.02 29.25 4.73
N GLN A 56 -11.53 29.71 5.88
CA GLN A 56 -12.97 29.67 6.19
C GLN A 56 -13.80 30.47 5.18
N LEU A 57 -13.36 31.68 4.79
CA LEU A 57 -14.04 32.48 3.78
C LEU A 57 -14.08 31.80 2.41
N CYS A 58 -12.99 31.15 2.00
CA CYS A 58 -12.95 30.38 0.75
C CYS A 58 -13.89 29.17 0.81
N VAL A 59 -13.93 28.45 1.94
CA VAL A 59 -14.83 27.31 2.16
C VAL A 59 -16.29 27.75 2.13
N GLU A 60 -16.65 28.81 2.85
CA GLU A 60 -18.01 29.37 2.84
C GLU A 60 -18.44 29.84 1.44
N ALA A 61 -17.52 30.42 0.67
CA ALA A 61 -17.80 30.77 -0.72
C ALA A 61 -18.13 29.54 -1.58
N VAL A 62 -17.44 28.41 -1.37
CA VAL A 62 -17.76 27.15 -2.05
C VAL A 62 -19.12 26.63 -1.62
N TYR A 63 -19.42 26.60 -0.32
CA TYR A 63 -20.72 26.19 0.19
C TYR A 63 -21.86 27.01 -0.40
N ARG A 64 -21.75 28.34 -0.36
CA ARG A 64 -22.73 29.23 -0.98
C ARG A 64 -22.94 28.92 -2.46
N ASN A 65 -21.84 28.79 -3.22
CA ASN A 65 -21.93 28.45 -4.64
C ASN A 65 -22.60 27.09 -4.87
N VAL A 66 -22.31 26.07 -4.07
CA VAL A 66 -22.90 24.74 -4.19
C VAL A 66 -24.39 24.77 -3.89
N THR A 67 -24.82 25.49 -2.85
CA THR A 67 -26.24 25.66 -2.50
C THR A 67 -27.01 26.43 -3.57
N GLU A 68 -26.48 27.56 -4.05
CA GLU A 68 -27.08 28.38 -5.11
C GLU A 68 -27.06 27.69 -6.49
N GLY A 69 -26.06 26.85 -6.73
CA GLY A 69 -25.77 26.22 -8.02
C GLY A 69 -26.52 24.93 -8.32
N SER A 70 -27.51 24.54 -7.49
CA SER A 70 -28.24 23.27 -7.57
C SER A 70 -28.88 22.96 -8.93
N ALA A 71 -29.14 23.98 -9.76
CA ALA A 71 -29.71 23.86 -11.12
C ALA A 71 -28.73 24.21 -12.27
N SER A 72 -27.46 24.49 -11.96
CA SER A 72 -26.46 24.98 -12.93
C SER A 72 -25.54 23.87 -13.45
N ASN A 73 -24.90 24.09 -14.61
CA ASN A 73 -23.91 23.18 -15.17
C ASN A 73 -22.74 22.98 -14.18
N GLN A 74 -22.44 21.72 -13.84
CA GLN A 74 -21.44 21.33 -12.84
C GLN A 74 -20.03 21.90 -13.15
N THR A 75 -19.70 22.10 -14.42
CA THR A 75 -18.43 22.73 -14.84
C THR A 75 -18.38 24.21 -14.46
N VAL A 76 -19.47 24.95 -14.68
CA VAL A 76 -19.56 26.39 -14.34
C VAL A 76 -19.48 26.58 -12.84
N LEU A 77 -20.15 25.73 -12.06
CA LEU A 77 -20.08 25.74 -10.61
C LEU A 77 -18.64 25.55 -10.09
N ARG A 78 -17.90 24.59 -10.65
CA ARG A 78 -16.50 24.36 -10.30
C ARG A 78 -15.63 25.57 -10.62
N THR A 79 -15.78 26.18 -11.80
CA THR A 79 -15.04 27.39 -12.17
C THR A 79 -15.29 28.55 -11.19
N LYS A 80 -16.54 28.75 -10.75
CA LYS A 80 -16.87 29.76 -9.72
C LYS A 80 -16.17 29.47 -8.38
N CYS A 81 -16.10 28.21 -7.97
CA CYS A 81 -15.36 27.82 -6.76
C CYS A 81 -13.86 28.10 -6.91
N TYR A 82 -13.27 27.72 -8.05
CA TYR A 82 -11.84 27.90 -8.33
C TYR A 82 -11.44 29.38 -8.41
N HIS A 83 -12.35 30.26 -8.84
CA HIS A 83 -12.13 31.70 -8.87
C HIS A 83 -11.74 32.29 -7.50
N THR A 84 -12.12 31.66 -6.39
CA THR A 84 -11.73 32.10 -5.03
C THR A 84 -10.56 31.28 -4.49
N LEU A 85 -10.52 29.98 -4.77
CA LEU A 85 -9.52 29.06 -4.24
C LEU A 85 -8.14 29.23 -4.87
N ASP A 86 -8.06 29.36 -6.20
CA ASP A 86 -6.79 29.44 -6.92
C ASP A 86 -5.99 30.72 -6.57
N PRO A 87 -6.60 31.91 -6.48
CA PRO A 87 -5.90 33.09 -5.97
C PRO A 87 -5.37 32.89 -4.55
N PHE A 88 -6.16 32.31 -3.65
CA PHE A 88 -5.73 32.06 -2.28
C PHE A 88 -4.52 31.10 -2.23
N VAL A 89 -4.55 30.03 -3.03
CA VAL A 89 -3.41 29.13 -3.18
C VAL A 89 -2.18 29.86 -3.70
N ARG A 90 -2.34 30.70 -4.73
CA ARG A 90 -1.23 31.49 -5.29
C ARG A 90 -0.63 32.42 -4.24
N LEU A 91 -1.46 33.05 -3.40
CA LEU A 91 -0.99 33.89 -2.29
C LEU A 91 -0.12 33.07 -1.33
N ILE A 92 -0.59 31.89 -0.90
CA ILE A 92 0.17 31.00 -0.01
C ILE A 92 1.50 30.62 -0.66
N ALA A 93 1.49 30.18 -1.92
CA ALA A 93 2.70 29.77 -2.63
C ALA A 93 3.72 30.92 -2.70
N LEU A 94 3.29 32.14 -3.04
CA LEU A 94 4.17 33.30 -3.10
C LEU A 94 4.69 33.71 -1.72
N LEU A 95 3.86 33.67 -0.67
CA LEU A 95 4.29 33.93 0.71
C LEU A 95 5.33 32.91 1.18
N VAL A 96 5.17 31.63 0.85
CA VAL A 96 6.16 30.59 1.17
C VAL A 96 7.47 30.82 0.40
N LYS A 97 7.41 31.07 -0.91
CA LYS A 97 8.60 31.32 -1.74
C LYS A 97 9.42 32.52 -1.24
N HIS A 98 8.75 33.60 -0.86
CA HIS A 98 9.38 34.86 -0.42
C HIS A 98 9.50 35.00 1.11
N SER A 99 9.22 33.94 1.88
CA SER A 99 9.38 33.95 3.34
C SER A 99 10.86 33.94 3.73
N GLY A 100 11.33 35.01 4.36
CA GLY A 100 12.74 35.21 4.70
C GLY A 100 13.65 35.27 3.47
N ASP A 101 14.96 35.21 3.70
CA ASP A 101 15.96 35.33 2.64
C ASP A 101 15.90 34.16 1.64
N ALA A 102 16.46 34.36 0.45
CA ALA A 102 16.50 33.35 -0.60
C ALA A 102 17.21 32.04 -0.17
N SER A 103 18.17 32.14 0.74
CA SER A 103 18.93 31.00 1.29
C SER A 103 18.28 30.36 2.52
N ASN A 104 17.28 30.99 3.14
CA ASN A 104 16.69 30.50 4.39
C ASN A 104 15.54 29.52 4.11
N ALA A 105 15.89 28.25 3.90
CA ALA A 105 14.91 27.18 3.73
C ALA A 105 13.99 27.00 4.96
N THR A 106 14.51 27.25 6.17
CA THR A 106 13.82 26.97 7.43
C THR A 106 12.57 27.83 7.61
N THR A 107 12.64 29.14 7.36
CA THR A 107 11.48 30.04 7.49
C THR A 107 10.39 29.71 6.48
N LYS A 108 10.77 29.31 5.26
CA LYS A 108 9.83 28.87 4.20
C LYS A 108 9.07 27.61 4.64
N ILE A 109 9.79 26.62 5.16
CA ILE A 109 9.22 25.35 5.61
C ILE A 109 8.38 25.51 6.89
N HIS A 110 8.78 26.36 7.84
CA HIS A 110 7.95 26.67 9.00
C HIS A 110 6.62 27.31 8.59
N LEU A 111 6.64 28.28 7.67
CA LEU A 111 5.43 28.89 7.15
C LEU A 111 4.55 27.87 6.42
N LEU A 112 5.14 27.00 5.58
CA LEU A 112 4.41 25.95 4.89
C LEU A 112 3.72 25.00 5.88
N ASN A 113 4.44 24.46 6.87
CA ASN A 113 3.86 23.56 7.87
C ASN A 113 2.74 24.25 8.67
N LYS A 114 2.92 25.53 9.02
CA LYS A 114 1.88 26.32 9.68
C LYS A 114 0.62 26.43 8.81
N VAL A 115 0.75 26.80 7.54
CA VAL A 115 -0.41 26.95 6.65
C VAL A 115 -1.09 25.60 6.41
N LEU A 116 -0.34 24.53 6.13
CA LEU A 116 -0.91 23.19 5.97
C LEU A 116 -1.64 22.72 7.24
N GLY A 117 -1.06 22.96 8.42
CA GLY A 117 -1.68 22.67 9.70
C GLY A 117 -2.97 23.46 9.95
N ILE A 118 -3.00 24.74 9.58
CA ILE A 118 -4.21 25.58 9.68
C ILE A 118 -5.30 25.06 8.73
N VAL A 119 -4.97 24.77 7.47
CA VAL A 119 -5.95 24.23 6.50
C VAL A 119 -6.46 22.86 6.93
N ALA A 120 -5.58 21.98 7.43
CA ALA A 120 -5.97 20.67 7.96
C ALA A 120 -6.86 20.80 9.21
N GLY A 121 -6.56 21.74 10.11
CA GLY A 121 -7.38 22.04 11.28
C GLY A 121 -8.77 22.55 10.89
N CYS A 122 -8.85 23.48 9.92
CA CYS A 122 -10.13 23.93 9.36
C CYS A 122 -10.92 22.77 8.75
N LEU A 123 -10.25 21.87 8.00
CA LEU A 123 -10.89 20.69 7.40
C LEU A 123 -11.50 19.79 8.45
N LEU A 124 -10.73 19.42 9.48
CA LEU A 124 -11.20 18.53 10.54
C LEU A 124 -12.38 19.15 11.31
N GLN A 125 -12.29 20.45 11.62
CA GLN A 125 -13.38 21.18 12.27
C GLN A 125 -14.65 21.20 11.39
N ASP A 126 -14.51 21.51 10.11
CA ASP A 126 -15.65 21.58 9.17
C ASP A 126 -16.27 20.20 8.94
N HIS A 127 -15.45 19.15 8.85
CA HIS A 127 -15.89 17.75 8.74
C HIS A 127 -16.70 17.32 9.97
N GLU A 128 -16.25 17.68 11.18
CA GLU A 128 -16.97 17.37 12.42
C GLU A 128 -18.27 18.18 12.54
N GLN A 129 -18.25 19.47 12.18
CA GLN A 129 -19.40 20.35 12.33
C GLN A 129 -20.50 20.09 11.29
N ARG A 130 -20.14 19.84 10.04
CA ARG A 130 -21.10 19.66 8.93
C ARG A 130 -21.46 18.21 8.65
N ALA A 131 -20.67 17.25 9.13
CA ALA A 131 -20.92 15.82 8.98
C ALA A 131 -21.35 15.41 7.55
N GLY A 132 -22.61 15.04 7.34
CA GLY A 132 -23.14 14.62 6.04
C GLY A 132 -23.09 15.69 4.94
N ASP A 133 -23.06 16.97 5.32
CA ASP A 133 -22.99 18.12 4.41
C ASP A 133 -21.55 18.56 4.12
N PHE A 134 -20.54 17.84 4.64
CA PHE A 134 -19.14 18.16 4.39
C PHE A 134 -18.79 18.14 2.90
N GLN A 135 -18.08 19.17 2.43
CA GLN A 135 -17.64 19.33 1.04
C GLN A 135 -16.11 19.25 0.97
N GLN A 136 -15.60 18.20 0.32
CA GLN A 136 -14.16 17.99 0.16
C GLN A 136 -13.50 18.92 -0.89
N LEU A 137 -14.29 19.51 -1.80
CA LEU A 137 -13.80 20.32 -2.93
C LEU A 137 -12.83 21.46 -2.54
N PRO A 138 -13.13 22.36 -1.58
CA PRO A 138 -12.24 23.47 -1.26
C PRO A 138 -10.88 22.98 -0.77
N TYR A 139 -10.87 22.02 0.15
CA TYR A 139 -9.63 21.48 0.71
C TYR A 139 -8.83 20.69 -0.31
N HIS A 140 -9.51 19.86 -1.12
CA HIS A 140 -8.86 19.13 -2.21
C HIS A 140 -8.12 20.08 -3.15
N ARG A 141 -8.82 21.12 -3.64
CA ARG A 141 -8.25 22.10 -4.56
C ARG A 141 -7.10 22.87 -3.93
N ILE A 142 -7.23 23.30 -2.67
CA ILE A 142 -6.16 24.01 -1.95
C ILE A 142 -4.92 23.14 -1.86
N PHE A 143 -5.04 21.89 -1.40
CA PHE A 143 -3.89 21.01 -1.23
C PHE A 143 -3.21 20.69 -2.56
N ILE A 144 -3.97 20.30 -3.59
CA ILE A 144 -3.38 19.88 -4.87
C ILE A 144 -2.74 21.05 -5.62
N MET A 145 -3.42 22.20 -5.69
CA MET A 145 -2.88 23.35 -6.43
C MET A 145 -1.66 23.93 -5.72
N LEU A 146 -1.67 23.99 -4.37
CA LEU A 146 -0.51 24.42 -3.61
C LEU A 146 0.67 23.45 -3.81
N PHE A 147 0.40 22.15 -3.88
CA PHE A 147 1.43 21.15 -4.10
C PHE A 147 2.11 21.34 -5.45
N LEU A 148 1.31 21.56 -6.50
CA LEU A 148 1.81 21.80 -7.85
C LEU A 148 2.61 23.09 -7.95
N GLU A 149 2.15 24.17 -7.32
CA GLU A 149 2.84 25.46 -7.25
C GLU A 149 4.19 25.37 -6.52
N LEU A 150 4.29 24.55 -5.47
CA LEU A 150 5.53 24.33 -4.71
C LEU A 150 6.45 23.27 -5.35
N CYS A 151 5.97 22.57 -6.37
CA CYS A 151 6.74 21.60 -7.16
C CYS A 151 7.11 22.14 -8.55
N SER A 152 6.91 23.43 -8.83
CA SER A 152 7.35 24.07 -10.07
C SER A 152 8.89 24.04 -10.17
N PRO A 153 9.46 24.01 -11.39
CA PRO A 153 10.91 23.96 -11.61
C PRO A 153 11.53 25.34 -11.37
N GLU A 154 11.62 25.76 -10.11
CA GLU A 154 12.27 26.99 -9.67
C GLU A 154 13.42 26.66 -8.69
N PRO A 155 14.60 27.30 -8.80
CA PRO A 155 15.76 26.95 -7.96
C PRO A 155 15.47 26.99 -6.45
N VAL A 156 14.71 28.00 -6.00
CA VAL A 156 14.32 28.14 -4.58
C VAL A 156 13.48 26.94 -4.12
N LEU A 157 12.58 26.44 -4.97
CA LEU A 157 11.70 25.32 -4.64
C LEU A 157 12.42 23.97 -4.70
N GLU A 158 13.37 23.81 -5.62
CA GLU A 158 14.19 22.60 -5.72
C GLU A 158 14.99 22.38 -4.44
N THR A 159 15.56 23.43 -3.85
CA THR A 159 16.33 23.33 -2.60
C THR A 159 15.51 22.87 -1.39
N ILE A 160 14.20 23.13 -1.39
CA ILE A 160 13.29 22.77 -0.29
C ILE A 160 12.33 21.62 -0.65
N ASN A 161 12.47 21.02 -1.83
CA ASN A 161 11.47 20.10 -2.38
C ASN A 161 11.23 18.91 -1.46
N TYR A 162 12.30 18.30 -0.92
CA TYR A 162 12.17 17.16 -0.01
C TYR A 162 11.40 17.51 1.27
N GLN A 163 11.62 18.71 1.83
CA GLN A 163 10.91 19.20 3.00
C GLN A 163 9.44 19.54 2.68
N VAL A 164 9.16 20.03 1.47
CA VAL A 164 7.77 20.19 0.97
C VAL A 164 7.07 18.84 0.91
N LEU A 165 7.69 17.82 0.29
CA LEU A 165 7.15 16.46 0.25
C LEU A 165 6.89 15.90 1.66
N THR A 166 7.83 16.16 2.57
CA THR A 166 7.74 15.75 3.97
C THR A 166 6.53 16.39 4.67
N ALA A 167 6.37 17.70 4.54
CA ALA A 167 5.25 18.44 5.11
C ALA A 167 3.89 17.95 4.57
N TYR A 168 3.82 17.67 3.27
CA TYR A 168 2.61 17.11 2.65
C TYR A 168 2.28 15.72 3.15
N CYS A 169 3.27 14.82 3.26
CA CYS A 169 3.02 13.47 3.79
C CYS A 169 2.55 13.51 5.25
N HIS A 170 3.15 14.36 6.10
CA HIS A 170 2.68 14.52 7.47
C HIS A 170 1.24 15.04 7.52
N THR A 171 0.91 16.03 6.68
CA THR A 171 -0.44 16.59 6.58
C THR A 171 -1.45 15.52 6.13
N LEU A 172 -1.12 14.75 5.09
CA LEU A 172 -1.97 13.67 4.58
C LEU A 172 -2.08 12.50 5.58
N HIS A 173 -1.06 12.22 6.37
CA HIS A 173 -1.13 11.24 7.46
C HIS A 173 -2.07 11.70 8.59
N ILE A 174 -2.05 12.99 8.94
CA ILE A 174 -2.99 13.58 9.90
C ILE A 174 -4.43 13.48 9.38
N LEU A 175 -4.61 13.79 8.08
CA LEU A 175 -5.90 13.77 7.38
C LEU A 175 -6.28 12.39 6.82
N ARG A 176 -5.64 11.31 7.30
CA ARG A 176 -5.95 9.95 6.83
C ARG A 176 -7.44 9.64 6.96
N PRO A 177 -7.99 8.74 6.13
CA PRO A 177 -9.43 8.48 6.09
C PRO A 177 -10.05 8.05 7.43
N SER A 178 -9.29 7.41 8.33
CA SER A 178 -9.77 7.08 9.68
C SER A 178 -9.95 8.28 10.61
N LYS A 179 -9.45 9.46 10.23
CA LYS A 179 -9.64 10.74 10.93
C LYS A 179 -10.60 11.67 10.19
N ALA A 180 -10.63 11.64 8.86
CA ALA A 180 -11.51 12.45 8.03
C ALA A 180 -12.20 11.59 6.96
N ALA A 181 -13.19 10.78 7.36
CA ALA A 181 -13.84 9.81 6.48
C ALA A 181 -14.53 10.46 5.26
N GLY A 182 -15.16 11.64 5.45
CA GLY A 182 -15.77 12.42 4.37
C GLY A 182 -14.79 12.98 3.35
N PHE A 183 -13.48 12.96 3.65
CA PHE A 183 -12.40 13.41 2.76
C PHE A 183 -11.71 12.26 2.03
N CYS A 184 -12.13 11.00 2.23
CA CYS A 184 -11.37 9.83 1.75
C CYS A 184 -11.14 9.76 0.23
N TYR A 185 -12.09 10.25 -0.59
CA TYR A 185 -11.95 10.26 -2.05
C TYR A 185 -10.91 11.29 -2.50
N ALA A 186 -11.05 12.55 -2.06
CA ALA A 186 -10.06 13.59 -2.32
C ALA A 186 -8.69 13.21 -1.76
N TRP A 187 -8.63 12.57 -0.59
CA TRP A 187 -7.39 12.07 -0.02
C TRP A 187 -6.73 11.03 -0.92
N LEU A 188 -7.51 10.08 -1.47
CA LEU A 188 -6.99 9.10 -2.42
C LEU A 188 -6.52 9.78 -3.71
N GLU A 189 -7.26 10.76 -4.24
CA GLU A 189 -6.83 11.55 -5.41
C GLU A 189 -5.50 12.29 -5.15
N LEU A 190 -5.30 12.84 -3.95
CA LEU A 190 -4.05 13.52 -3.58
C LEU A 190 -2.86 12.56 -3.53
N ILE A 191 -2.97 11.45 -2.80
CA ILE A 191 -1.86 10.49 -2.71
C ILE A 191 -1.59 9.78 -4.03
N SER A 192 -2.60 9.62 -4.88
CA SER A 192 -2.46 8.97 -6.19
C SER A 192 -2.15 9.92 -7.34
N HIS A 193 -2.02 11.22 -7.06
CA HIS A 193 -1.76 12.21 -8.10
C HIS A 193 -0.40 11.95 -8.77
N ARG A 194 -0.35 11.95 -10.11
CA ARG A 194 0.83 11.61 -10.91
C ARG A 194 2.11 12.36 -10.51
N VAL A 195 1.99 13.65 -10.18
CA VAL A 195 3.14 14.48 -9.75
C VAL A 195 3.57 14.10 -8.34
N PHE A 196 2.62 13.77 -7.46
CA PHE A 196 2.93 13.34 -6.09
C PHE A 196 3.67 12.01 -6.10
N ILE A 197 3.13 11.00 -6.81
CA ILE A 197 3.80 9.70 -6.99
C ILE A 197 5.18 9.88 -7.63
N GLY A 198 5.28 10.62 -8.74
CA GLY A 198 6.55 10.83 -9.44
C GLY A 198 7.61 11.50 -8.56
N ARG A 199 7.24 12.51 -7.77
CA ARG A 199 8.18 13.17 -6.84
C ARG A 199 8.59 12.24 -5.70
N MET A 200 7.64 11.50 -5.11
CA MET A 200 7.88 10.62 -3.95
C MET A 200 8.70 9.37 -4.31
N LEU A 201 8.40 8.73 -5.44
CA LEU A 201 8.93 7.41 -5.78
C LEU A 201 10.01 7.42 -6.86
N ALA A 202 10.00 8.38 -7.78
CA ALA A 202 10.94 8.43 -8.92
C ALA A 202 12.05 9.48 -8.76
N ILE A 203 11.69 10.73 -8.44
CA ILE A 203 12.61 11.88 -8.50
C ILE A 203 13.43 12.02 -7.21
N THR A 204 12.84 11.72 -6.05
CA THR A 204 13.53 11.86 -4.76
C THR A 204 14.72 10.89 -4.68
N PRO A 205 15.96 11.38 -4.48
CA PRO A 205 17.15 10.54 -4.50
C PRO A 205 17.16 9.57 -3.32
N GLN A 206 17.90 8.47 -3.49
CA GLN A 206 18.12 7.45 -2.44
C GLN A 206 16.82 6.87 -1.87
N GLN A 207 15.70 6.94 -2.61
CA GLN A 207 14.42 6.38 -2.20
C GLN A 207 13.88 6.93 -0.86
N LYS A 208 14.31 8.15 -0.46
CA LYS A 208 13.93 8.73 0.85
C LYS A 208 12.42 8.94 1.01
N GLY A 209 11.69 9.12 -0.10
CA GLY A 209 10.23 9.26 -0.08
C GLY A 209 9.48 7.94 0.10
N TRP A 210 10.11 6.78 -0.09
CA TRP A 210 9.40 5.50 -0.15
C TRP A 210 8.73 5.14 1.17
N SER A 211 9.41 5.29 2.30
CA SER A 211 8.85 4.94 3.62
C SER A 211 7.62 5.78 3.97
N MET A 212 7.67 7.07 3.61
CA MET A 212 6.58 8.01 3.82
C MET A 212 5.37 7.68 2.95
N TYR A 213 5.60 7.34 1.68
CA TYR A 213 4.53 6.92 0.78
C TYR A 213 3.92 5.57 1.19
N ALA A 214 4.76 4.62 1.62
CA ALA A 214 4.30 3.34 2.18
C ALA A 214 3.42 3.54 3.42
N GLN A 215 3.77 4.49 4.30
CA GLN A 215 2.94 4.82 5.45
C GLN A 215 1.54 5.31 5.04
N LEU A 216 1.44 6.16 4.01
CA LEU A 216 0.14 6.61 3.48
C LEU A 216 -0.68 5.44 2.92
N LEU A 217 -0.07 4.54 2.15
CA LEU A 217 -0.77 3.33 1.69
C LEU A 217 -1.22 2.43 2.84
N ILE A 218 -0.40 2.30 3.90
CA ILE A 218 -0.79 1.57 5.12
C ILE A 218 -2.00 2.24 5.79
N ASP A 219 -2.06 3.57 5.86
CA ASP A 219 -3.24 4.27 6.39
C ASP A 219 -4.50 3.99 5.57
N LEU A 220 -4.39 3.94 4.24
CA LEU A 220 -5.48 3.57 3.33
C LEU A 220 -5.95 2.13 3.57
N PHE A 221 -5.02 1.17 3.62
CA PHE A 221 -5.35 -0.24 3.81
C PHE A 221 -5.95 -0.50 5.19
N LYS A 222 -5.43 0.14 6.25
CA LYS A 222 -6.01 0.07 7.60
C LYS A 222 -7.43 0.61 7.64
N TYR A 223 -7.71 1.70 6.92
CA TYR A 223 -9.07 2.24 6.82
C TYR A 223 -10.01 1.29 6.07
N LEU A 224 -9.56 0.69 4.97
CA LEU A 224 -10.37 -0.23 4.18
C LEU A 224 -10.60 -1.58 4.86
N ALA A 225 -9.64 -2.06 5.65
CA ALA A 225 -9.63 -3.39 6.24
C ALA A 225 -10.94 -3.82 6.92
N PRO A 226 -11.56 -3.04 7.85
CA PRO A 226 -12.81 -3.46 8.48
C PRO A 226 -13.97 -3.60 7.49
N PHE A 227 -14.02 -2.76 6.46
CA PHE A 227 -15.07 -2.84 5.44
C PHE A 227 -14.85 -4.04 4.51
N LEU A 228 -13.60 -4.31 4.13
CA LEU A 228 -13.25 -5.38 3.20
C LEU A 228 -13.28 -6.79 3.82
N ARG A 229 -13.24 -6.90 5.15
CA ARG A 229 -13.48 -8.18 5.85
C ARG A 229 -14.92 -8.66 5.69
N ASN A 230 -15.86 -7.74 5.50
CA ASN A 230 -17.26 -8.07 5.27
C ASN A 230 -17.49 -8.44 3.80
N ALA A 231 -18.30 -9.46 3.55
CA ALA A 231 -18.60 -9.91 2.19
C ALA A 231 -19.45 -8.90 1.39
N GLU A 232 -20.27 -8.10 2.07
CA GLU A 232 -21.13 -7.10 1.45
C GLU A 232 -20.53 -5.69 1.53
N LEU A 233 -20.14 -5.16 0.37
CA LEU A 233 -19.57 -3.82 0.26
C LEU A 233 -20.63 -2.83 -0.21
N ALA A 234 -20.85 -1.79 0.60
CA ALA A 234 -21.64 -0.64 0.18
C ALA A 234 -21.03 0.04 -1.06
N LYS A 235 -21.86 0.59 -1.94
CA LYS A 235 -21.44 1.23 -3.20
C LYS A 235 -20.28 2.24 -3.03
N PRO A 236 -20.24 3.12 -2.00
CA PRO A 236 -19.11 4.00 -1.76
C PRO A 236 -17.79 3.24 -1.50
N VAL A 237 -17.83 2.19 -0.68
CA VAL A 237 -16.66 1.36 -0.38
C VAL A 237 -16.15 0.67 -1.65
N THR A 238 -17.05 0.14 -2.48
CA THR A 238 -16.70 -0.47 -3.77
C THR A 238 -16.00 0.52 -4.71
N MET A 239 -16.43 1.78 -4.73
CA MET A 239 -15.77 2.81 -5.54
C MET A 239 -14.35 3.12 -5.02
N LEU A 240 -14.19 3.25 -3.70
CA LEU A 240 -12.88 3.48 -3.07
C LEU A 240 -11.93 2.28 -3.28
N TYR A 241 -12.45 1.06 -3.18
CA TYR A 241 -11.71 -0.18 -3.47
C TYR A 241 -11.23 -0.22 -4.92
N LYS A 242 -12.09 0.10 -5.91
CA LYS A 242 -11.69 0.19 -7.32
C LYS A 242 -10.62 1.26 -7.55
N GLY A 243 -10.72 2.41 -6.88
CA GLY A 243 -9.68 3.44 -6.88
C GLY A 243 -8.36 2.89 -6.35
N THR A 244 -8.39 2.18 -5.23
CA THR A 244 -7.22 1.56 -4.60
C THR A 244 -6.55 0.53 -5.52
N LEU A 245 -7.34 -0.32 -6.21
CA LEU A 245 -6.81 -1.26 -7.20
C LEU A 245 -6.10 -0.55 -8.37
N ARG A 246 -6.64 0.58 -8.85
CA ARG A 246 -5.98 1.37 -9.91
C ARG A 246 -4.64 1.93 -9.45
N VAL A 247 -4.57 2.44 -8.22
CA VAL A 247 -3.31 2.92 -7.64
C VAL A 247 -2.30 1.78 -7.54
N LEU A 248 -2.71 0.62 -7.01
CA LEU A 248 -1.84 -0.56 -6.93
C LEU A 248 -1.38 -1.05 -8.30
N LEU A 249 -2.22 -0.99 -9.34
CA LEU A 249 -1.84 -1.32 -10.71
C LEU A 249 -0.78 -0.38 -11.28
N VAL A 250 -0.92 0.94 -11.06
CA VAL A 250 0.09 1.93 -11.46
C VAL A 250 1.40 1.66 -10.72
N LEU A 251 1.34 1.41 -9.41
CA LEU A 251 2.53 1.10 -8.61
C LEU A 251 3.21 -0.20 -9.05
N LEU A 252 2.44 -1.24 -9.40
CA LEU A 252 2.99 -2.50 -9.90
C LEU A 252 3.69 -2.31 -11.25
N HIS A 253 3.13 -1.50 -12.14
CA HIS A 253 3.70 -1.25 -13.46
C HIS A 253 4.94 -0.35 -13.40
N ASP A 254 4.84 0.80 -12.73
CA ASP A 254 5.88 1.84 -12.78
C ASP A 254 6.94 1.69 -11.67
N PHE A 255 6.55 1.14 -10.52
CA PHE A 255 7.36 1.07 -9.28
C PHE A 255 7.31 -0.31 -8.60
N PRO A 256 7.54 -1.42 -9.32
CA PRO A 256 7.42 -2.76 -8.74
C PRO A 256 8.41 -3.00 -7.59
N GLU A 257 9.61 -2.41 -7.61
CA GLU A 257 10.58 -2.54 -6.52
C GLU A 257 10.06 -1.94 -5.20
N PHE A 258 9.26 -0.87 -5.27
CA PHE A 258 8.62 -0.28 -4.10
C PHE A 258 7.60 -1.27 -3.48
N LEU A 259 6.76 -1.89 -4.29
CA LEU A 259 5.84 -2.92 -3.79
C LEU A 259 6.59 -4.15 -3.26
N CYS A 260 7.72 -4.54 -3.88
CA CYS A 260 8.57 -5.64 -3.41
C CYS A 260 9.11 -5.39 -1.99
N ASP A 261 9.69 -4.21 -1.78
CA ASP A 261 10.39 -3.83 -0.55
C ASP A 261 9.43 -3.71 0.64
N TYR A 262 8.21 -3.24 0.40
CA TYR A 262 7.17 -3.00 1.41
C TYR A 262 6.06 -4.07 1.45
N HIS A 263 6.16 -5.15 0.66
CA HIS A 263 5.12 -6.19 0.56
C HIS A 263 4.67 -6.74 1.92
N TYR A 264 5.61 -6.93 2.86
CA TYR A 264 5.35 -7.48 4.18
C TYR A 264 4.40 -6.55 4.95
N GLY A 265 4.76 -5.27 5.09
CA GLY A 265 3.95 -4.29 5.81
C GLY A 265 2.56 -4.09 5.20
N PHE A 266 2.44 -4.18 3.86
CA PHE A 266 1.13 -4.10 3.21
C PHE A 266 0.28 -5.35 3.43
N CYS A 267 0.86 -6.54 3.28
CA CYS A 267 0.14 -7.81 3.50
C CYS A 267 -0.29 -7.99 4.95
N ASP A 268 0.40 -7.35 5.90
CA ASP A 268 0.06 -7.40 7.33
C ASP A 268 -1.21 -6.61 7.68
N VAL A 269 -1.58 -5.62 6.86
CA VAL A 269 -2.77 -4.77 7.07
C VAL A 269 -3.91 -5.07 6.12
N ILE A 270 -3.64 -5.70 4.97
CA ILE A 270 -4.67 -6.09 4.00
C ILE A 270 -5.33 -7.41 4.48
N PRO A 271 -6.66 -7.44 4.63
CA PRO A 271 -7.36 -8.66 5.05
C PRO A 271 -7.07 -9.87 4.15
N PRO A 272 -7.01 -11.10 4.69
CA PRO A 272 -6.64 -12.28 3.92
C PRO A 272 -7.54 -12.54 2.70
N ASN A 273 -8.83 -12.24 2.81
CA ASN A 273 -9.84 -12.39 1.76
C ASN A 273 -9.71 -11.36 0.61
N CYS A 274 -8.89 -10.32 0.75
CA CYS A 274 -8.61 -9.33 -0.30
C CYS A 274 -7.57 -9.86 -1.31
N ILE A 275 -7.86 -11.00 -1.92
CA ILE A 275 -6.92 -11.75 -2.75
C ILE A 275 -6.34 -10.90 -3.89
N GLN A 276 -7.17 -10.16 -4.64
CA GLN A 276 -6.70 -9.35 -5.77
C GLN A 276 -5.69 -8.28 -5.33
N MET A 277 -5.93 -7.59 -4.21
CA MET A 277 -5.01 -6.57 -3.69
C MET A 277 -3.67 -7.19 -3.29
N ARG A 278 -3.72 -8.34 -2.60
CA ARG A 278 -2.50 -9.05 -2.18
C ARG A 278 -1.75 -9.57 -3.39
N ASN A 279 -2.42 -10.12 -4.39
CA ASN A 279 -1.79 -10.58 -5.62
C ASN A 279 -1.08 -9.43 -6.37
N LEU A 280 -1.68 -8.24 -6.48
CA LEU A 280 -1.01 -7.09 -7.10
C LEU A 280 0.33 -6.76 -6.42
N ILE A 281 0.39 -6.88 -5.09
CA ILE A 281 1.61 -6.61 -4.31
C ILE A 281 2.60 -7.75 -4.40
N LEU A 282 2.13 -9.00 -4.25
CA LEU A 282 2.95 -10.21 -4.23
C LEU A 282 3.47 -10.62 -5.62
N SER A 283 2.84 -10.13 -6.69
CA SER A 283 3.30 -10.27 -8.06
C SER A 283 4.37 -9.25 -8.45
N ALA A 284 4.68 -8.27 -7.61
CA ALA A 284 5.77 -7.34 -7.88
C ALA A 284 7.13 -8.06 -7.80
N PHE A 285 8.04 -7.72 -8.72
CA PHE A 285 9.42 -8.23 -8.76
C PHE A 285 10.38 -7.18 -9.35
N PRO A 286 11.70 -7.26 -9.06
CA PRO A 286 12.67 -6.30 -9.60
C PRO A 286 12.69 -6.28 -11.13
N ARG A 287 12.66 -5.10 -11.77
CA ARG A 287 12.56 -4.97 -13.24
C ARG A 287 13.72 -5.57 -14.01
N ASN A 288 14.89 -5.65 -13.39
CA ASN A 288 16.09 -6.25 -13.99
C ASN A 288 16.08 -7.79 -13.94
N MET A 289 15.12 -8.41 -13.26
CA MET A 289 14.96 -9.86 -13.21
C MET A 289 14.13 -10.35 -14.39
N ARG A 290 14.58 -11.42 -15.03
CA ARG A 290 13.79 -12.16 -16.02
C ARG A 290 13.18 -13.39 -15.36
N LEU A 291 11.86 -13.41 -15.26
CA LEU A 291 11.15 -14.55 -14.68
C LEU A 291 11.15 -15.71 -15.68
N PRO A 292 11.59 -16.93 -15.29
CA PRO A 292 11.34 -18.13 -16.06
C PRO A 292 9.83 -18.34 -16.21
N ASP A 293 9.36 -18.74 -17.39
CA ASP A 293 7.95 -19.07 -17.57
C ASP A 293 7.59 -20.30 -16.70
N PRO A 294 6.67 -20.18 -15.73
CA PRO A 294 6.24 -21.30 -14.88
C PRO A 294 5.72 -22.52 -15.66
N PHE A 295 5.29 -22.33 -16.91
CA PHE A 295 4.74 -23.38 -17.75
C PHE A 295 5.78 -24.08 -18.63
N THR A 296 7.06 -23.68 -18.54
CA THR A 296 8.15 -24.36 -19.23
C THR A 296 8.20 -25.83 -18.80
N PRO A 297 8.08 -26.80 -19.74
CA PRO A 297 8.16 -28.22 -19.41
C PRO A 297 9.50 -28.55 -18.73
N ASN A 298 9.45 -29.33 -17.65
CA ASN A 298 10.62 -29.75 -16.87
C ASN A 298 11.49 -28.58 -16.36
N LEU A 299 10.88 -27.44 -16.02
CA LEU A 299 11.57 -26.34 -15.35
C LEU A 299 12.20 -26.83 -14.04
N LYS A 300 13.52 -26.84 -13.99
CA LYS A 300 14.30 -27.17 -12.79
C LYS A 300 14.46 -25.91 -11.95
N VAL A 301 13.60 -25.74 -10.94
CA VAL A 301 13.62 -24.55 -10.06
C VAL A 301 14.86 -24.56 -9.16
N ASP A 302 15.32 -25.74 -8.78
CA ASP A 302 16.46 -26.05 -7.93
C ASP A 302 17.82 -25.61 -8.52
N VAL A 303 17.90 -25.36 -9.83
CA VAL A 303 19.14 -24.88 -10.49
C VAL A 303 19.17 -23.38 -10.73
N LEU A 304 18.08 -22.66 -10.44
CA LEU A 304 18.01 -21.21 -10.63
C LEU A 304 18.93 -20.51 -9.63
N GLN A 305 19.84 -19.67 -10.12
CA GLN A 305 20.80 -18.97 -9.26
C GLN A 305 20.06 -18.03 -8.27
N GLU A 306 18.93 -17.46 -8.69
CA GLU A 306 18.14 -16.50 -7.95
C GLU A 306 17.64 -17.04 -6.61
N ILE A 307 17.38 -18.36 -6.50
CA ILE A 307 16.90 -18.99 -5.26
C ILE A 307 17.95 -18.98 -4.16
N THR A 308 19.21 -18.66 -4.48
CA THR A 308 20.28 -18.49 -3.49
C THR A 308 20.29 -17.10 -2.86
N TYR A 309 19.61 -16.11 -3.45
CA TYR A 309 19.59 -14.75 -2.91
C TYR A 309 18.36 -14.51 -2.03
N SER A 310 18.55 -13.82 -0.91
CA SER A 310 17.42 -13.40 -0.05
C SER A 310 16.79 -12.13 -0.59
N PRO A 311 15.44 -12.05 -0.65
CA PRO A 311 14.78 -10.83 -1.07
C PRO A 311 15.01 -9.72 -0.04
N ARG A 312 15.00 -8.47 -0.49
CA ARG A 312 15.03 -7.31 0.41
C ARG A 312 13.69 -7.20 1.14
N VAL A 313 13.74 -7.04 2.45
CA VAL A 313 12.56 -6.80 3.31
C VAL A 313 12.85 -5.61 4.21
N ILE A 314 12.13 -4.51 4.03
CA ILE A 314 12.38 -3.27 4.79
C ILE A 314 11.80 -3.35 6.21
N THR A 315 10.69 -4.07 6.40
CA THR A 315 10.04 -4.20 7.70
C THR A 315 10.85 -5.09 8.62
N ASN A 316 11.19 -4.60 9.82
CA ASN A 316 11.86 -5.40 10.84
C ASN A 316 10.85 -6.32 11.57
N PHE A 317 10.43 -7.39 10.89
CA PHE A 317 9.44 -8.35 11.41
C PHE A 317 9.86 -9.01 12.73
N ALA A 318 11.17 -9.12 13.03
CA ALA A 318 11.64 -9.67 14.29
C ALA A 318 11.20 -8.83 15.51
N THR A 319 11.00 -7.51 15.33
CA THR A 319 10.50 -6.62 16.39
C THR A 319 8.99 -6.74 16.61
N LEU A 320 8.26 -7.34 15.67
CA LEU A 320 6.83 -7.59 15.78
C LEU A 320 6.52 -8.84 16.61
N ILE A 321 7.53 -9.68 16.88
CA ILE A 321 7.42 -10.85 17.75
C ILE A 321 7.36 -10.36 19.19
N THR A 322 6.13 -10.19 19.67
CA THR A 322 5.82 -9.71 21.01
C THR A 322 4.93 -10.74 21.72
N PRO A 323 5.10 -10.94 23.04
CA PRO A 323 6.03 -10.25 23.94
C PRO A 323 7.51 -10.64 23.73
N LEU A 324 8.45 -9.83 24.23
CA LEU A 324 9.90 -10.10 24.09
C LEU A 324 10.31 -11.45 24.69
N GLN A 325 9.64 -11.90 25.75
CA GLN A 325 9.87 -13.21 26.34
C GLN A 325 9.58 -14.33 25.35
N PHE A 326 8.43 -14.27 24.65
CA PHE A 326 8.09 -15.23 23.59
C PHE A 326 9.15 -15.30 22.50
N LYS A 327 9.73 -14.15 22.10
CA LYS A 327 10.86 -14.15 21.15
C LYS A 327 12.09 -14.89 21.70
N LYS A 328 12.44 -14.68 22.97
CA LYS A 328 13.58 -15.38 23.61
C LYS A 328 13.34 -16.88 23.67
N ASP A 329 12.12 -17.30 24.01
CA ASP A 329 11.74 -18.71 24.11
C ASP A 329 11.76 -19.37 22.72
N LEU A 330 11.27 -18.67 21.70
CA LEU A 330 11.40 -19.08 20.30
C LEU A 330 12.87 -19.26 19.88
N ASP A 331 13.72 -18.27 20.16
CA ASP A 331 15.15 -18.35 19.84
C ASP A 331 15.85 -19.50 20.59
N SER A 332 15.43 -19.77 21.83
CA SER A 332 15.92 -20.90 22.61
C SER A 332 15.51 -22.22 21.98
N TYR A 333 14.22 -22.36 21.62
CA TYR A 333 13.71 -23.57 20.97
C TYR A 333 14.39 -23.82 19.62
N LEU A 334 14.58 -22.80 18.79
CA LEU A 334 15.25 -22.94 17.49
C LEU A 334 16.70 -23.43 17.62
N LYS A 335 17.39 -23.08 18.72
CA LYS A 335 18.78 -23.48 18.96
C LYS A 335 18.91 -24.84 19.66
N GLN A 336 18.08 -25.09 20.66
CA GLN A 336 18.20 -26.24 21.56
C GLN A 336 17.24 -27.38 21.20
N ARG A 337 16.21 -27.11 20.37
CA ARG A 337 15.09 -28.01 20.10
C ARG A 337 14.41 -28.52 21.38
N ALA A 338 14.39 -27.66 22.39
CA ALA A 338 13.83 -27.92 23.72
C ALA A 338 13.41 -26.59 24.38
N PRO A 339 12.41 -26.63 25.29
CA PRO A 339 11.57 -27.77 25.64
C PRO A 339 10.45 -28.00 24.60
N VAL A 340 9.95 -29.23 24.48
CA VAL A 340 8.83 -29.56 23.57
C VAL A 340 7.53 -28.84 23.97
N THR A 341 7.40 -28.46 25.25
CA THR A 341 6.25 -27.69 25.76
C THR A 341 6.08 -26.33 25.08
N PHE A 342 7.16 -25.77 24.52
CA PHE A 342 7.08 -24.55 23.71
C PHE A 342 6.10 -24.71 22.54
N LEU A 343 6.07 -25.88 21.89
CA LEU A 343 5.15 -26.16 20.78
C LEU A 343 3.70 -26.21 21.25
N SER A 344 3.41 -26.88 22.38
CA SER A 344 2.05 -26.93 22.93
C SER A 344 1.53 -25.57 23.40
N GLU A 345 2.42 -24.66 23.80
CA GLU A 345 2.05 -23.31 24.22
C GLU A 345 1.95 -22.33 23.03
N LEU A 346 2.46 -22.72 21.85
CA LEU A 346 2.56 -21.84 20.70
C LEU A 346 1.19 -21.34 20.22
N ARG A 347 0.21 -22.24 20.13
CA ARG A 347 -1.17 -21.89 19.79
C ARG A 347 -1.74 -20.85 20.75
N SER A 348 -1.57 -21.06 22.05
CA SER A 348 -2.07 -20.16 23.09
C SER A 348 -1.43 -18.77 23.01
N ASN A 349 -0.15 -18.69 22.65
CA ASN A 349 0.54 -17.42 22.43
C ASN A 349 0.05 -16.65 21.20
N LEU A 350 -0.45 -17.36 20.18
CA LEU A 350 -0.96 -16.77 18.94
C LEU A 350 -2.43 -16.36 19.03
N GLN A 351 -3.18 -16.95 19.95
CA GLN A 351 -4.60 -16.70 20.15
C GLN A 351 -4.83 -15.50 21.08
N VAL A 352 -5.67 -14.56 20.65
CA VAL A 352 -5.99 -13.31 21.39
C VAL A 352 -7.45 -13.18 21.77
N SER A 353 -8.34 -13.92 21.11
CA SER A 353 -9.77 -13.90 21.37
C SER A 353 -10.39 -15.27 21.08
N ASN A 354 -11.63 -15.46 21.54
CA ASN A 354 -12.47 -16.60 21.18
C ASN A 354 -13.52 -16.24 20.11
N GLU A 355 -13.61 -14.96 19.73
CA GLU A 355 -14.55 -14.47 18.71
C GLU A 355 -14.17 -14.95 17.30
N PRO A 356 -15.07 -15.63 16.57
CA PRO A 356 -14.80 -16.08 15.21
C PRO A 356 -14.34 -14.95 14.28
N GLY A 357 -13.27 -15.18 13.53
CA GLY A 357 -12.70 -14.20 12.59
C GLY A 357 -11.78 -13.15 13.21
N MET A 358 -11.65 -13.14 14.55
CA MET A 358 -10.75 -12.27 15.32
C MET A 358 -9.94 -13.07 16.35
N ARG A 359 -9.86 -14.41 16.21
CA ARG A 359 -9.25 -15.27 17.24
C ARG A 359 -7.75 -15.13 17.36
N TYR A 360 -7.07 -14.86 16.25
CA TYR A 360 -5.61 -14.93 16.17
C TYR A 360 -4.96 -13.57 15.93
N ASN A 361 -3.77 -13.39 16.51
CA ASN A 361 -2.90 -12.26 16.21
C ASN A 361 -2.21 -12.46 14.85
N ILE A 362 -2.84 -11.95 13.79
CA ILE A 362 -2.33 -12.08 12.41
C ILE A 362 -0.90 -11.50 12.27
N PRO A 363 -0.59 -10.28 12.77
CA PRO A 363 0.78 -9.76 12.72
C PRO A 363 1.82 -10.65 13.39
N LEU A 364 1.51 -11.22 14.56
CA LEU A 364 2.41 -12.13 15.25
C LEU A 364 2.61 -13.43 14.47
N MET A 365 1.53 -13.98 13.89
CA MET A 365 1.58 -15.17 13.02
C MET A 365 2.48 -14.91 11.80
N ASN A 366 2.28 -13.79 11.10
CA ASN A 366 3.10 -13.41 9.95
C ASN A 366 4.58 -13.24 10.32
N ALA A 367 4.85 -12.59 11.45
CA ALA A 367 6.21 -12.37 11.95
C ALA A 367 6.89 -13.67 12.35
N LEU A 368 6.17 -14.56 13.03
CA LEU A 368 6.65 -15.89 13.41
C LEU A 368 7.02 -16.71 12.18
N VAL A 369 6.13 -16.80 11.18
CA VAL A 369 6.39 -17.55 9.95
C VAL A 369 7.61 -17.02 9.22
N MET A 370 7.69 -15.70 9.02
CA MET A 370 8.81 -15.06 8.33
C MET A 370 10.11 -15.27 9.09
N TYR A 371 10.10 -15.10 10.42
CA TYR A 371 11.28 -15.27 11.25
C TYR A 371 11.78 -16.71 11.27
N VAL A 372 10.92 -17.68 11.52
CA VAL A 372 11.29 -19.11 11.53
C VAL A 372 11.85 -19.53 10.17
N GLY A 373 11.22 -19.13 9.07
CA GLY A 373 11.72 -19.45 7.72
C GLY A 373 13.07 -18.81 7.41
N THR A 374 13.29 -17.53 7.78
CA THR A 374 14.60 -16.90 7.57
C THR A 374 15.71 -17.51 8.44
N GLN A 375 15.41 -17.85 9.69
CA GLN A 375 16.36 -18.57 10.55
C GLN A 375 16.67 -19.97 9.99
N ALA A 376 15.68 -20.68 9.45
CA ALA A 376 15.89 -21.99 8.84
C ALA A 376 16.80 -21.92 7.60
N ILE A 377 16.58 -20.93 6.73
CA ILE A 377 17.44 -20.70 5.56
C ILE A 377 18.88 -20.42 6.01
N GLY A 378 19.07 -19.56 7.02
CA GLY A 378 20.39 -19.28 7.60
C GLY A 378 21.05 -20.52 8.19
N TYR A 379 20.30 -21.32 8.95
CA TYR A 379 20.77 -22.57 9.55
C TYR A 379 21.23 -23.60 8.51
N ILE A 380 20.46 -23.80 7.44
CA ILE A 380 20.79 -24.73 6.36
C ILE A 380 22.05 -24.26 5.61
N ARG A 381 22.15 -22.96 5.31
CA ARG A 381 23.32 -22.38 4.63
C ARG A 381 24.60 -22.44 5.46
N ASN A 382 24.48 -22.28 6.78
CA ASN A 382 25.63 -22.42 7.69
C ASN A 382 26.20 -23.85 7.68
N LYS A 383 25.41 -24.85 7.25
CA LYS A 383 25.87 -26.23 7.00
C LYS A 383 26.37 -26.44 5.57
N SER A 384 26.52 -25.38 4.78
CA SER A 384 26.87 -25.42 3.35
C SER A 384 25.89 -26.24 2.49
N LEU A 385 24.62 -26.29 2.91
CA LEU A 385 23.54 -26.94 2.17
C LEU A 385 22.60 -25.91 1.54
N THR A 386 21.83 -26.34 0.54
CA THR A 386 20.75 -25.54 -0.06
C THR A 386 19.39 -26.03 0.46
N PRO A 387 18.43 -25.12 0.73
CA PRO A 387 17.07 -25.53 1.07
C PRO A 387 16.45 -26.38 -0.04
N ASN A 388 15.91 -27.54 0.35
CA ASN A 388 15.17 -28.48 -0.49
C ASN A 388 14.33 -29.39 0.42
N MET A 389 13.53 -30.30 -0.15
CA MET A 389 12.61 -31.15 0.63
C MET A 389 13.26 -31.97 1.75
N SER A 390 14.49 -32.47 1.56
CA SER A 390 15.15 -33.27 2.59
C SER A 390 15.88 -32.43 3.64
N THR A 391 16.41 -31.27 3.27
CA THR A 391 17.19 -30.40 4.17
C THR A 391 16.34 -29.51 5.06
N ILE A 392 15.10 -29.19 4.66
CA ILE A 392 14.17 -28.45 5.50
C ILE A 392 13.52 -29.33 6.58
N ALA A 393 13.45 -30.64 6.32
CA ALA A 393 12.82 -31.61 7.20
C ALA A 393 13.61 -31.84 8.49
N HIS A 394 12.94 -32.43 9.49
CA HIS A 394 13.52 -32.88 10.76
C HIS A 394 14.37 -31.82 11.50
N SER A 395 13.93 -30.55 11.46
CA SER A 395 14.58 -29.43 12.12
C SER A 395 13.65 -28.74 13.11
N ALA A 396 14.19 -28.05 14.12
CA ALA A 396 13.39 -27.27 15.08
C ALA A 396 12.44 -26.26 14.39
N HIS A 397 12.86 -25.73 13.24
CA HIS A 397 12.05 -24.83 12.41
C HIS A 397 10.83 -25.55 11.82
N MET A 398 11.02 -26.76 11.28
CA MET A 398 9.92 -27.54 10.72
C MET A 398 9.01 -28.12 11.80
N ASP A 399 9.53 -28.44 12.99
CA ASP A 399 8.71 -28.86 14.13
C ASP A 399 7.65 -27.79 14.46
N ILE A 400 8.03 -26.50 14.42
CA ILE A 400 7.09 -25.38 14.61
C ILE A 400 6.02 -25.39 13.53
N PHE A 401 6.38 -25.50 12.26
CA PHE A 401 5.41 -25.48 11.16
C PHE A 401 4.49 -26.70 11.14
N GLN A 402 5.01 -27.90 11.41
CA GLN A 402 4.20 -29.11 11.53
C GLN A 402 3.24 -29.00 12.72
N ASN A 403 3.73 -28.53 13.88
CA ASN A 403 2.89 -28.34 15.05
C ASN A 403 1.76 -27.32 14.78
N LEU A 404 2.06 -26.14 14.20
CA LEU A 404 1.05 -25.16 13.81
C LEU A 404 0.04 -25.74 12.81
N THR A 405 0.48 -26.60 11.91
CA THR A 405 -0.40 -27.22 10.92
C THR A 405 -1.40 -28.17 11.58
N VAL A 406 -0.98 -28.94 12.59
CA VAL A 406 -1.82 -29.95 13.25
C VAL A 406 -2.65 -29.36 14.39
N ASP A 407 -2.05 -28.53 15.24
CA ASP A 407 -2.64 -28.07 16.51
C ASP A 407 -3.57 -26.87 16.37
N LEU A 408 -3.41 -26.05 15.33
CA LEU A 408 -4.33 -24.94 15.05
C LEU A 408 -5.68 -25.46 14.54
N ASP A 409 -6.73 -24.71 14.88
CA ASP A 409 -8.05 -24.90 14.28
C ASP A 409 -8.08 -24.42 12.82
N THR A 410 -9.23 -24.56 12.15
CA THR A 410 -9.41 -24.16 10.74
C THR A 410 -9.05 -22.70 10.49
N GLU A 411 -9.40 -21.79 11.41
CA GLU A 411 -9.13 -20.37 11.27
C GLU A 411 -7.63 -20.07 11.40
N GLY A 412 -6.99 -20.60 12.45
CA GLY A 412 -5.56 -20.45 12.68
C GLY A 412 -4.73 -21.06 11.56
N ARG A 413 -5.09 -22.27 11.11
CA ARG A 413 -4.41 -22.96 10.01
C ARG A 413 -4.55 -22.19 8.71
N TYR A 414 -5.73 -21.65 8.39
CA TYR A 414 -5.92 -20.79 7.22
C TYR A 414 -5.02 -19.54 7.25
N LEU A 415 -4.90 -18.88 8.41
CA LEU A 415 -4.05 -17.71 8.58
C LEU A 415 -2.55 -18.06 8.48
N PHE A 416 -2.13 -19.16 9.10
CA PHE A 416 -0.77 -19.69 9.02
C PHE A 416 -0.38 -20.01 7.57
N LEU A 417 -1.20 -20.77 6.85
CA LEU A 417 -0.96 -21.11 5.44
C LEU A 417 -0.95 -19.86 4.56
N ASN A 418 -1.78 -18.86 4.85
CA ASN A 418 -1.74 -17.57 4.19
C ASN A 418 -0.44 -16.79 4.43
N ALA A 419 0.12 -16.87 5.65
CA ALA A 419 1.40 -16.26 5.99
C ALA A 419 2.56 -16.89 5.23
N VAL A 420 2.53 -18.22 5.07
CA VAL A 420 3.47 -18.98 4.23
C VAL A 420 3.31 -18.62 2.75
N ALA A 421 2.07 -18.64 2.24
CA ALA A 421 1.77 -18.33 0.84
C ALA A 421 2.11 -16.89 0.43
N ASN A 422 2.18 -15.94 1.37
CA ASN A 422 2.68 -14.58 1.12
C ASN A 422 4.14 -14.54 0.67
N GLN A 423 4.91 -15.58 0.96
CA GLN A 423 6.32 -15.62 0.61
C GLN A 423 6.56 -16.22 -0.78
N LEU A 424 5.53 -16.78 -1.41
CA LEU A 424 5.60 -17.37 -2.75
C LEU A 424 5.56 -16.29 -3.85
N ARG A 425 6.63 -15.51 -3.96
CA ARG A 425 6.74 -14.35 -4.86
C ARG A 425 7.62 -14.66 -6.07
N TYR A 426 8.52 -13.76 -6.46
CA TYR A 426 9.50 -14.01 -7.52
C TYR A 426 10.60 -15.01 -7.08
N PRO A 427 11.43 -15.55 -8.00
CA PRO A 427 12.55 -16.42 -7.65
C PRO A 427 13.48 -15.77 -6.61
N ASN A 428 13.49 -16.32 -5.41
CA ASN A 428 14.38 -15.96 -4.32
C ASN A 428 14.37 -17.08 -3.27
N SER A 429 15.29 -17.01 -2.30
CA SER A 429 15.44 -18.04 -1.28
C SER A 429 14.23 -18.23 -0.36
N HIS A 430 13.47 -17.17 -0.08
CA HIS A 430 12.25 -17.28 0.74
C HIS A 430 11.18 -18.02 -0.07
N THR A 431 10.92 -17.58 -1.30
CA THR A 431 9.98 -18.25 -2.22
C THR A 431 10.28 -19.74 -2.32
N HIS A 432 11.56 -20.10 -2.53
CA HIS A 432 11.95 -21.50 -2.65
C HIS A 432 11.73 -22.27 -1.34
N TYR A 433 12.21 -21.76 -0.21
CA TYR A 433 12.04 -22.39 1.10
C TYR A 433 10.57 -22.62 1.46
N PHE A 434 9.72 -21.59 1.30
CA PHE A 434 8.30 -21.69 1.64
C PHE A 434 7.50 -22.52 0.62
N SER A 435 7.93 -22.58 -0.63
CA SER A 435 7.38 -23.54 -1.61
C SER A 435 7.64 -24.97 -1.16
N CYS A 436 8.89 -25.30 -0.81
CA CYS A 436 9.22 -26.63 -0.28
C CYS A 436 8.49 -26.91 1.04
N THR A 437 8.36 -25.91 1.92
CA THR A 437 7.62 -26.05 3.19
C THR A 437 6.17 -26.44 2.95
N LEU A 438 5.44 -25.75 2.05
CA LEU A 438 4.04 -26.10 1.77
C LEU A 438 3.88 -27.49 1.16
N LEU A 439 4.74 -27.84 0.21
CA LEU A 439 4.72 -29.16 -0.42
C LEU A 439 5.04 -30.27 0.60
N TYR A 440 5.98 -30.02 1.51
CA TYR A 440 6.32 -30.95 2.58
C TYR A 440 5.16 -31.12 3.57
N LEU A 441 4.54 -30.02 4.00
CA LEU A 441 3.35 -30.06 4.87
C LEU A 441 2.17 -30.79 4.21
N PHE A 442 2.02 -30.69 2.89
CA PHE A 442 1.01 -31.45 2.15
C PHE A 442 1.34 -32.96 2.12
N ALA A 443 2.60 -33.31 1.86
CA ALA A 443 3.05 -34.70 1.77
C ALA A 443 2.99 -35.42 3.12
N GLU A 444 3.35 -34.75 4.21
CA GLU A 444 3.41 -35.29 5.58
C GLU A 444 2.10 -35.07 6.36
N ALA A 445 1.04 -34.60 5.71
CA ALA A 445 -0.24 -34.38 6.37
C ALA A 445 -0.89 -35.71 6.76
N ASN A 446 -1.24 -35.85 8.05
CA ASN A 446 -1.94 -37.03 8.56
C ASN A 446 -3.46 -37.01 8.32
N THR A 447 -4.01 -35.89 7.82
CA THR A 447 -5.45 -35.71 7.59
C THR A 447 -5.69 -34.96 6.29
N GLU A 448 -6.67 -35.40 5.48
CA GLU A 448 -7.04 -34.71 4.23
C GLU A 448 -7.46 -33.25 4.46
N ALA A 449 -8.04 -32.91 5.62
CA ALA A 449 -8.44 -31.53 5.94
C ALA A 449 -7.26 -30.53 5.88
N ILE A 450 -6.03 -30.96 6.15
CA ILE A 450 -4.83 -30.12 6.01
C ILE A 450 -4.49 -29.94 4.52
N GLN A 451 -4.52 -31.03 3.76
CA GLN A 451 -4.26 -31.04 2.31
C GLN A 451 -5.27 -30.20 1.54
N GLU A 452 -6.55 -30.30 1.90
CA GLU A 452 -7.63 -29.48 1.36
C GLU A 452 -7.37 -27.98 1.65
N GLN A 453 -6.99 -27.61 2.88
CA GLN A 453 -6.73 -26.21 3.20
C GLN A 453 -5.50 -25.63 2.50
N ILE A 454 -4.42 -26.41 2.36
CA ILE A 454 -3.25 -26.00 1.56
C ILE A 454 -3.69 -25.75 0.12
N THR A 455 -4.45 -26.68 -0.45
CA THR A 455 -4.98 -26.57 -1.82
C THR A 455 -5.88 -25.35 -1.98
N ARG A 456 -6.79 -25.12 -1.02
CA ARG A 456 -7.69 -23.96 -1.00
C ARG A 456 -6.92 -22.64 -0.99
N VAL A 457 -5.89 -22.50 -0.15
CA VAL A 457 -5.09 -21.26 -0.06
C VAL A 457 -4.31 -21.00 -1.36
N LEU A 458 -3.81 -22.04 -2.02
CA LEU A 458 -3.16 -21.88 -3.32
C LEU A 458 -4.18 -21.53 -4.42
N LEU A 459 -5.29 -22.26 -4.47
CA LEU A 459 -6.32 -22.13 -5.51
C LEU A 459 -7.06 -20.80 -5.43
N GLU A 460 -7.47 -20.34 -4.24
CA GLU A 460 -8.19 -19.07 -4.08
C GLU A 460 -7.39 -17.88 -4.62
N ARG A 461 -6.05 -17.98 -4.59
CA ARG A 461 -5.12 -16.99 -5.14
C ARG A 461 -4.91 -17.09 -6.65
N LEU A 462 -5.32 -18.19 -7.28
CA LEU A 462 -5.20 -18.42 -8.73
C LEU A 462 -6.52 -18.20 -9.49
N ILE A 463 -7.67 -18.38 -8.84
CA ILE A 463 -8.99 -18.18 -9.47
C ILE A 463 -9.35 -16.71 -9.68
N VAL A 464 -8.61 -15.79 -9.08
CA VAL A 464 -8.78 -14.35 -9.29
C VAL A 464 -8.12 -13.89 -10.60
N ASN A 465 -8.46 -12.67 -11.02
CA ASN A 465 -7.85 -12.07 -12.19
C ASN A 465 -6.33 -11.88 -12.00
N ARG A 466 -5.61 -11.96 -13.12
CA ARG A 466 -4.18 -11.63 -13.16
C ARG A 466 -3.91 -10.25 -12.52
N PRO A 467 -2.72 -10.05 -11.91
CA PRO A 467 -1.55 -10.93 -11.93
C PRO A 467 -1.58 -12.05 -10.88
N HIS A 468 -0.73 -13.06 -11.08
CA HIS A 468 -0.50 -14.17 -10.15
C HIS A 468 0.98 -14.17 -9.74
N PRO A 469 1.33 -14.35 -8.46
CA PRO A 469 2.74 -14.47 -8.05
C PRO A 469 3.43 -15.69 -8.68
N TRP A 470 4.69 -15.53 -9.10
CA TRP A 470 5.44 -16.58 -9.80
C TRP A 470 5.57 -17.86 -8.95
N GLY A 471 6.01 -17.72 -7.70
CA GLY A 471 6.22 -18.81 -6.77
C GLY A 471 4.93 -19.54 -6.43
N LEU A 472 3.80 -18.81 -6.36
CA LEU A 472 2.49 -19.40 -6.16
C LEU A 472 2.14 -20.38 -7.30
N LEU A 473 2.35 -19.95 -8.55
CA LEU A 473 2.15 -20.80 -9.73
C LEU A 473 3.08 -22.01 -9.70
N ILE A 474 4.37 -21.81 -9.41
CA ILE A 474 5.36 -22.90 -9.33
C ILE A 474 4.96 -23.94 -8.28
N THR A 475 4.62 -23.51 -7.07
CA THR A 475 4.21 -24.41 -5.99
C THR A 475 2.95 -25.19 -6.36
N PHE A 476 1.96 -24.53 -6.96
CA PHE A 476 0.72 -25.18 -7.37
C PHE A 476 0.94 -26.18 -8.53
N ILE A 477 1.74 -25.81 -9.53
CA ILE A 477 2.10 -26.68 -10.66
C ILE A 477 2.83 -27.93 -10.18
N GLU A 478 3.79 -27.78 -9.26
CA GLU A 478 4.51 -28.90 -8.68
C GLU A 478 3.57 -29.85 -7.92
N LEU A 479 2.65 -29.30 -7.11
CA LEU A 479 1.67 -30.07 -6.36
C LEU A 479 0.79 -30.95 -7.28
N ILE A 480 0.32 -30.41 -8.41
CA ILE A 480 -0.60 -31.13 -9.31
C ILE A 480 0.10 -32.04 -10.33
N LYS A 481 1.37 -31.76 -10.67
CA LYS A 481 2.12 -32.53 -11.69
C LYS A 481 2.94 -33.66 -11.10
N ASN A 482 3.51 -33.47 -9.91
CA ASN A 482 4.39 -34.47 -9.33
C ASN A 482 3.55 -35.62 -8.74
N PRO A 483 3.66 -36.86 -9.28
CA PRO A 483 2.83 -37.98 -8.86
C PRO A 483 3.07 -38.41 -7.42
N SER A 484 4.18 -38.00 -6.79
CA SER A 484 4.48 -38.32 -5.38
C SER A 484 3.44 -37.76 -4.41
N TYR A 485 2.80 -36.63 -4.73
CA TYR A 485 1.75 -36.04 -3.88
C TYR A 485 0.39 -36.72 -4.05
N LYS A 486 0.21 -37.54 -5.09
CA LYS A 486 -1.05 -38.22 -5.42
C LYS A 486 -2.26 -37.27 -5.41
N PHE A 487 -2.05 -36.01 -5.85
CA PHE A 487 -3.02 -34.92 -5.70
C PHE A 487 -4.42 -35.30 -6.21
N TRP A 488 -4.49 -35.86 -7.41
CA TRP A 488 -5.74 -36.25 -8.07
C TRP A 488 -6.44 -37.47 -7.45
N ASN A 489 -5.85 -38.12 -6.45
CA ASN A 489 -6.45 -39.28 -5.78
C ASN A 489 -7.20 -38.90 -4.49
N HIS A 490 -7.06 -37.66 -4.01
CA HIS A 490 -7.72 -37.22 -2.76
C HIS A 490 -9.18 -36.90 -2.97
N GLU A 491 -10.03 -37.18 -1.98
CA GLU A 491 -11.49 -37.05 -2.11
C GLU A 491 -11.94 -35.59 -2.30
N PHE A 492 -11.27 -34.64 -1.64
CA PHE A 492 -11.60 -33.21 -1.74
C PHE A 492 -11.43 -32.63 -3.15
N VAL A 493 -10.65 -33.26 -4.03
CA VAL A 493 -10.51 -32.84 -5.43
C VAL A 493 -11.76 -33.18 -6.24
N HIS A 494 -12.47 -34.25 -5.84
CA HIS A 494 -13.65 -34.80 -6.50
C HIS A 494 -14.97 -34.49 -5.76
N CYS A 495 -14.92 -33.65 -4.72
CA CYS A 495 -16.07 -33.39 -3.85
C CYS A 495 -17.25 -32.71 -4.56
N ALA A 496 -16.98 -31.97 -5.65
CA ALA A 496 -18.00 -31.35 -6.49
C ALA A 496 -17.52 -31.23 -7.95
N PRO A 497 -18.40 -31.48 -8.96
CA PRO A 497 -18.04 -31.37 -10.38
C PRO A 497 -17.50 -29.98 -10.77
N GLU A 498 -17.95 -28.92 -10.09
CA GLU A 498 -17.47 -27.56 -10.30
C GLU A 498 -16.02 -27.37 -9.84
N ILE A 499 -15.64 -28.01 -8.73
CA ILE A 499 -14.28 -27.97 -8.17
C ILE A 499 -13.33 -28.77 -9.05
N GLU A 500 -13.75 -29.95 -9.51
CA GLU A 500 -12.97 -30.77 -10.44
C GLU A 500 -12.71 -30.00 -11.75
N LYS A 501 -13.75 -29.41 -12.36
CA LYS A 501 -13.62 -28.55 -13.54
C LYS A 501 -12.73 -27.33 -13.31
N LEU A 502 -12.76 -26.76 -12.11
CA LEU A 502 -11.91 -25.62 -11.74
C LEU A 502 -10.43 -26.05 -11.71
N PHE A 503 -10.13 -27.18 -11.06
CA PHE A 503 -8.78 -27.74 -11.05
C PHE A 503 -8.30 -28.10 -12.45
N GLU A 504 -9.15 -28.74 -13.26
CA GLU A 504 -8.84 -29.04 -14.65
C GLU A 504 -8.64 -27.77 -15.49
N SER A 505 -9.40 -26.70 -15.25
CA SER A 505 -9.26 -25.44 -15.98
C SER A 505 -7.94 -24.75 -15.64
N VAL A 506 -7.61 -24.66 -14.34
CA VAL A 506 -6.32 -24.13 -13.89
C VAL A 506 -5.18 -25.02 -14.41
N ALA A 507 -5.29 -26.34 -14.26
CA ALA A 507 -4.31 -27.30 -14.78
C ALA A 507 -4.12 -27.16 -16.29
N ARG A 508 -5.21 -27.12 -17.08
CA ARG A 508 -5.15 -26.87 -18.53
C ARG A 508 -4.47 -25.56 -18.85
N SER A 509 -4.86 -24.45 -18.20
CA SER A 509 -4.19 -23.16 -18.38
C SER A 509 -2.69 -23.19 -18.03
N CYS A 510 -2.30 -24.12 -17.15
CA CYS A 510 -0.92 -24.38 -16.75
C CYS A 510 -0.20 -25.48 -17.55
N MET A 511 -0.91 -26.19 -18.43
CA MET A 511 -0.44 -27.38 -19.15
C MET A 511 -0.47 -27.22 -20.68
N VAL A 512 -1.03 -26.14 -21.23
CA VAL A 512 -1.01 -25.93 -22.69
C VAL A 512 0.43 -25.73 -23.18
N GLN A 513 0.95 -26.76 -23.85
CA GLN A 513 2.00 -26.61 -24.85
C GLN A 513 1.47 -25.65 -25.92
N LYS A 514 2.09 -24.48 -26.09
CA LYS A 514 1.91 -23.72 -27.32
C LYS A 514 2.46 -24.58 -28.45
N THR A 515 1.58 -25.31 -29.13
CA THR A 515 1.85 -25.79 -30.48
C THR A 515 2.21 -24.55 -31.29
N THR A 516 3.46 -24.48 -31.73
CA THR A 516 3.92 -23.49 -32.70
C THR A 516 2.97 -23.52 -33.89
N VAL A 517 2.15 -22.48 -34.03
CA VAL A 517 1.49 -22.20 -35.31
C VAL A 517 2.62 -21.83 -36.26
N GLN A 518 3.05 -22.80 -37.06
CA GLN A 518 3.81 -22.52 -38.27
C GLN A 518 2.97 -21.55 -39.10
N ALA A 519 3.52 -20.37 -39.37
CA ALA A 519 3.00 -19.48 -40.38
C ALA A 519 2.99 -20.26 -41.70
N GLN A 520 1.80 -20.65 -42.17
CA GLN A 520 1.58 -20.88 -43.58
C GLN A 520 1.55 -19.50 -44.23
N GLU A 521 2.68 -19.09 -44.79
CA GLU A 521 2.70 -18.14 -45.89
C GLU A 521 1.87 -18.74 -47.03
N GLY A 522 0.63 -18.26 -47.14
CA GLY A 522 -0.17 -18.41 -48.34
C GLY A 522 0.05 -17.18 -49.20
N ASP A 523 0.85 -17.33 -50.24
CA ASP A 523 0.82 -16.50 -51.45
C ASP A 523 -0.62 -16.35 -51.93
N VAL A 524 -1.12 -15.10 -52.02
CA VAL A 524 -2.11 -14.72 -53.04
C VAL A 524 -1.86 -13.27 -53.48
N GLN A 525 -1.56 -13.15 -54.77
CA GLN A 525 -1.58 -12.01 -55.70
C GLN A 525 -2.66 -10.95 -55.36
N GLU A 526 -2.46 -9.65 -55.49
CA GLU A 526 -2.01 -8.86 -56.66
C GLU A 526 -1.46 -7.49 -56.19
#